data_AF-A0A921B3X6-F1
#
_entry.id   AF-A0A921B3X6-F1
#
_cell.length_a   1.000
_cell.length_b   1.000
_cell.length_c   1.000
_cell.angle_alpha   90.00
_cell.angle_beta   90.00
_cell.angle_gamma   90.00
#
_symmetry.space_group_name_H-M   'P 1'
#
loop_
_entity.id
_entity.type
_entity.pdbx_description
1 polymer ?
#
loop_
_entity_poly.entity_id
_entity_poly.type
_entity_poly.pdbx_seq_one_letter_code
_entity_poly.pdbx_strand_id
1 'polypeptide(L)' 'MEKLTIILEPMTELSEFANLQDIIENHAGVGEVAAIFKEQKLVIQFNLLQTSEDELKQLISDHGYQIKSTNTER' A
#
# COMPACT_ATOMS: atom_id res chain seq x y z
N MET A 1 -3.44 15.14 4.98
CA MET A 1 -3.28 13.79 4.42
C MET A 1 -1.83 13.65 4.02
N GLU A 2 -1.24 12.48 4.23
CA GLU A 2 0.09 12.15 3.72
C GLU A 2 -0.02 11.20 2.54
N LYS A 3 1.05 11.13 1.74
CA LYS A 3 1.14 10.23 0.59
C LYS A 3 2.31 9.27 0.78
N LEU A 4 2.00 7.99 0.85
CA LEU A 4 2.97 6.91 0.97
C LEU A 4 3.07 6.17 -0.37
N THR A 5 4.28 6.12 -0.93
CA THR A 5 4.60 5.26 -2.07
C THR A 5 5.29 4.00 -1.57
N ILE A 6 4.78 2.84 -1.95
CA ILE A 6 5.33 1.52 -1.62
C ILE A 6 5.70 0.82 -2.91
N ILE A 7 6.92 0.32 -3.00
CA ILE A 7 7.36 -0.58 -4.05
C ILE A 7 7.45 -1.98 -3.45
N LEU A 8 6.75 -2.93 -4.04
CA LEU A 8 6.74 -4.33 -3.64
C LEU A 8 7.83 -5.10 -4.39
N GLU A 9 8.22 -6.24 -3.83
CA GLU A 9 8.91 -7.26 -4.62
C GLU A 9 7.99 -7.79 -5.73
N PRO A 10 8.55 -8.27 -6.87
CA PRO A 10 7.75 -8.67 -8.02
C PRO A 10 6.71 -9.75 -7.72
N MET A 11 5.45 -9.39 -7.88
CA MET A 11 4.33 -10.31 -7.85
C MET A 11 4.05 -10.85 -9.26
N THR A 12 3.74 -12.15 -9.35
CA THR A 12 3.47 -12.80 -10.64
C THR A 12 2.02 -12.70 -11.08
N GLU A 13 1.10 -12.56 -10.12
CA GLU A 13 -0.34 -12.56 -10.39
C GLU A 13 -0.96 -11.17 -10.21
N LEU A 14 -1.68 -10.71 -11.24
CA LEU A 14 -2.44 -9.46 -11.18
C LEU A 14 -3.58 -9.55 -10.15
N SER A 15 -4.17 -10.74 -9.97
CA SER A 15 -5.24 -11.00 -8.99
C SER A 15 -4.80 -10.75 -7.57
N GLU A 16 -3.60 -11.21 -7.20
CA GLU A 16 -3.03 -10.98 -5.87
C GLU A 16 -2.77 -9.49 -5.64
N PHE A 17 -2.29 -8.77 -6.66
CA PHE A 17 -2.03 -7.34 -6.57
C PHE A 17 -3.32 -6.50 -6.47
N ALA A 18 -4.36 -6.89 -7.20
CA ALA A 18 -5.68 -6.28 -7.09
C ALA A 18 -6.30 -6.51 -5.70
N ASN A 19 -6.18 -7.74 -5.17
CA ASN A 19 -6.65 -8.05 -3.82
C ASN A 19 -5.92 -7.21 -2.75
N LEU A 20 -4.62 -6.98 -2.91
CA LEU A 20 -3.86 -6.09 -2.02
C LEU A 20 -4.36 -4.65 -2.08
N GLN A 21 -4.67 -4.13 -3.28
CA GLN A 21 -5.27 -2.81 -3.42
C GLN A 21 -6.60 -2.74 -2.65
N ASP A 22 -7.49 -3.72 -2.84
CA ASP A 22 -8.79 -3.77 -2.16
C ASP A 22 -8.64 -3.80 -0.63
N ILE A 23 -7.68 -4.57 -0.10
CA ILE A 23 -7.38 -4.63 1.33
C ILE A 23 -6.99 -3.25 1.87
N ILE A 24 -6.09 -2.55 1.18
CA ILE A 24 -5.59 -1.24 1.61
C ILE A 24 -6.67 -0.17 1.49
N GLU A 25 -7.46 -0.17 0.41
CA GLU A 25 -8.57 0.78 0.23
C GLU A 25 -9.62 0.66 1.33
N ASN A 26 -9.87 -0.54 1.83
CA ASN A 26 -10.82 -0.78 2.92
C ASN A 26 -10.24 -0.51 4.32
N HIS A 27 -8.95 -0.18 4.44
CA HIS A 27 -8.32 0.11 5.72
C HIS A 27 -8.75 1.48 6.26
N ALA A 28 -9.08 1.53 7.55
CA ALA A 28 -9.53 2.77 8.18
C ALA A 28 -8.45 3.85 8.11
N GLY A 29 -8.83 5.04 7.63
CA GLY A 29 -7.90 6.16 7.46
C GLY A 29 -7.19 6.21 6.11
N VAL A 30 -7.39 5.23 5.23
CA VAL A 30 -7.01 5.33 3.82
C VAL A 30 -8.09 6.09 3.05
N GLY A 31 -7.67 7.04 2.22
CA GLY A 31 -8.56 7.84 1.37
C GLY A 31 -8.54 7.40 -0.10
N GLU A 32 -7.37 7.12 -0.65
CA GLU A 32 -7.20 6.73 -2.04
C GLU A 32 -5.98 5.79 -2.17
N VAL A 33 -6.10 4.79 -3.03
CA VAL A 33 -4.98 3.90 -3.41
C VAL A 33 -4.89 3.88 -4.94
N ALA A 34 -3.70 4.17 -5.47
CA ALA A 34 -3.39 3.94 -6.87
C ALA A 34 -2.40 2.79 -6.97
N ALA A 35 -2.81 1.71 -7.63
CA ALA A 35 -2.02 0.49 -7.79
C ALA A 35 -1.53 0.34 -9.23
N ILE A 36 -0.22 0.18 -9.41
CA ILE A 36 0.45 0.10 -10.71
C ILE A 36 1.24 -1.22 -10.78
N PHE A 37 0.57 -2.29 -11.22
CA PHE A 37 1.14 -3.65 -11.23
C PHE A 37 2.44 -3.76 -12.02
N LYS A 38 2.54 -3.09 -13.18
CA LYS A 38 3.77 -3.10 -14.01
C LYS A 38 4.99 -2.57 -13.26
N GLU A 39 4.79 -1.67 -12.31
CA GLU A 39 5.84 -1.07 -11.49
C GLU A 39 5.91 -1.69 -10.08
N GLN A 40 5.01 -2.63 -9.77
CA GLN A 40 4.83 -3.20 -8.42
C GLN A 40 4.65 -2.10 -7.37
N LYS A 41 3.94 -1.04 -7.75
CA LYS A 41 3.89 0.22 -7.01
C LYS A 41 2.49 0.49 -6.49
N LEU A 42 2.41 0.86 -5.22
CA LEU A 42 1.22 1.38 -4.57
C LEU A 42 1.47 2.83 -4.16
N VAL A 43 0.50 3.70 -4.42
CA VAL A 43 0.50 5.08 -3.94
C VAL A 43 -0.74 5.26 -3.09
N ILE A 44 -0.54 5.49 -1.80
CA ILE A 44 -1.59 5.49 -0.78
C ILE A 44 -1.69 6.90 -0.20
N GLN A 45 -2.89 7.49 -0.25
CA GLN A 45 -3.20 8.70 0.50
C GLN A 45 -3.92 8.32 1.79
N PHE A 46 -3.43 8.82 2.92
CA PHE A 46 -3.94 8.44 4.22
C PHE A 46 -3.98 9.58 5.24
N ASN A 47 -4.82 9.42 6.26
CA ASN A 47 -5.01 10.35 7.36
C ASN A 47 -4.24 9.89 8.60
N LEU A 48 -3.22 10.68 8.98
CA LEU A 48 -2.38 10.45 10.16
C LEU A 48 -3.11 10.37 11.49
N LEU A 49 -4.35 10.88 11.58
CA LEU A 49 -5.16 10.78 12.79
C LEU A 49 -5.83 9.41 12.95
N GLN A 50 -5.80 8.57 11.90
CA GLN A 50 -6.52 7.30 11.85
C GLN A 50 -5.63 6.11 11.51
N THR A 51 -4.55 6.33 10.75
CA THR A 51 -3.56 5.29 10.43
C THR A 51 -2.17 5.90 10.25
N SER A 52 -1.15 5.08 10.33
CA SER A 52 0.26 5.44 10.12
C SER A 52 0.91 4.70 8.95
N GLU A 53 2.06 5.18 8.49
CA GLU A 53 2.88 4.46 7.51
C GLU A 53 3.25 3.05 8.00
N ASP A 54 3.61 2.91 9.28
CA ASP A 54 4.02 1.62 9.84
C ASP A 54 2.87 0.62 9.90
N GLU A 55 1.65 1.04 10.25
CA GLU A 55 0.46 0.19 10.21
C GLU A 55 0.15 -0.27 8.78
N LEU A 56 0.26 0.61 7.78
CA LEU A 56 0.04 0.26 6.38
C LEU A 56 1.10 -0.75 5.88
N LYS A 57 2.37 -0.57 6.25
CA LYS A 57 3.42 -1.55 5.93
C LYS A 57 3.19 -2.90 6.62
N GLN A 58 2.75 -2.86 7.87
CA GLN A 58 2.47 -4.05 8.65
C GLN A 58 1.30 -4.81 8.03
N LEU A 59 0.21 -4.12 7.65
CA LEU A 59 -0.92 -4.71 6.93
C LEU A 59 -0.45 -5.49 5.68
N ILE A 60 0.39 -4.87 4.85
CA ILE A 60 0.96 -5.51 3.65
C ILE A 60 1.77 -6.76 4.01
N SER A 61 2.59 -6.67 5.06
CA SER A 61 3.45 -7.77 5.51
C SER A 61 2.64 -8.93 6.12
N ASP A 62 1.57 -8.63 6.86
CA ASP A 62 0.66 -9.60 7.49
C ASP A 62 -0.09 -10.43 6.43
N HIS A 63 -0.31 -9.84 5.25
CA HIS A 63 -0.85 -10.55 4.07
C HIS A 63 0.22 -11.27 3.24
N GLY A 64 1.47 -11.30 3.70
CA GLY A 64 2.57 -12.06 3.10
C GLY A 64 3.29 -11.35 1.95
N TYR A 65 2.97 -10.09 1.68
CA TYR A 65 3.61 -9.32 0.61
C TYR A 65 4.91 -8.67 1.10
N GLN A 66 5.94 -8.70 0.26
CA GLN A 66 7.26 -8.15 0.59
C GLN A 66 7.42 -6.73 0.06
N ILE A 67 7.79 -5.82 0.95
CA ILE A 67 8.08 -4.42 0.61
C ILE A 67 9.55 -4.28 0.26
N LYS A 68 9.82 -3.80 -0.95
CA LYS A 68 11.16 -3.49 -1.44
C LYS A 68 11.65 -2.12 -0.96
N SER A 69 10.80 -1.11 -1.04
CA SER A 69 11.12 0.24 -0.55
C SER A 69 9.86 1.07 -0.31
N THR A 70 9.99 2.09 0.54
CA THR A 70 8.93 3.09 0.75
C THR A 70 9.47 4.51 0.64
N ASN A 71 8.59 5.44 0.29
CA ASN A 71 8.85 6.87 0.30
C ASN A 71 7.58 7.61 0.73
N THR A 72 7.71 8.55 1.66
CA THR A 72 6.59 9.32 2.21
C THR A 72 6.78 10.80 1.87
N GLU A 73 5.77 11.37 1.21
CA GLU A 73 5.68 12.79 0.88
C GLU A 73 4.65 13.45 1.81
N ARG A 74 5.03 14.59 2.40
CA ARG A 74 4.21 15.39 3.33
C ARG A 74 3.69 16.67 2.68
#